data_AF-A0A177PWQ1-F1
#
_entry.id   AF-A0A177PWQ1-F1
#
_cell.length_a   1.000
_cell.length_b   1.000
_cell.length_c   1.000
_cell.angle_alpha   90.00
_cell.angle_beta   90.00
_cell.angle_gamma   90.00
#
_symmetry.space_group_name_H-M   'P 1'
#
loop_
_entity.id
_entity.type
_entity.pdbx_description
1 polymer ?
#
loop_
_entity_poly.entity_id
_entity_poly.type
_entity_poly.pdbx_seq_one_letter_code
_entity_poly.pdbx_strand_id
1 'polypeptide(L)' 'MTVICAWCDRILEIGAGRVSHGICPQCEERVVGAVERACLEAQSGIHNGRVRRLHAERAAC' A
#
# COMPACT_ATOMS: atom_id res chain seq x y z
N MET A 1 19.26 13.08 -9.08
CA MET A 1 18.74 12.38 -7.89
C MET A 1 18.25 11.03 -8.35
N THR A 2 18.59 9.95 -7.65
CA THR A 2 18.04 8.62 -7.95
C THR A 2 16.83 8.38 -7.06
N VAL A 3 15.72 7.93 -7.64
CA VAL A 3 14.51 7.56 -6.89
C VAL A 3 14.34 6.05 -6.98
N ILE A 4 14.25 5.40 -5.81
CA ILE A 4 14.02 3.96 -5.70
C ILE A 4 12.67 3.68 -5.03
N CYS A 5 12.00 2.61 -5.44
CA CYS A 5 10.79 2.13 -4.80
C CYS A 5 11.12 1.60 -3.41
N ALA A 6 10.45 2.12 -2.38
CA ALA A 6 10.69 1.72 -0.99
C ALA A 6 10.28 0.26 -0.67
N TRP A 7 9.51 -0.40 -1.56
CA TRP A 7 8.95 -1.73 -1.30
C TRP A 7 9.54 -2.85 -2.15
N CYS A 8 10.04 -2.53 -3.35
CA CYS A 8 10.58 -3.53 -4.26
C CYS A 8 11.93 -3.16 -4.87
N ASP A 9 12.56 -2.08 -4.37
CA ASP A 9 13.87 -1.56 -4.77
C ASP A 9 14.00 -1.22 -6.26
N ARG A 10 12.89 -1.20 -7.01
CA ARG A 10 12.88 -0.77 -8.40
C ARG A 10 13.33 0.67 -8.53
N ILE A 11 14.27 0.93 -9.43
CA ILE A 11 14.66 2.27 -9.84
C ILE A 11 13.53 2.92 -10.64
N LEU A 12 13.04 4.07 -10.16
CA LEU A 12 11.99 4.86 -10.79
C LEU A 12 12.55 6.00 -11.64
N GLU A 13 13.64 6.59 -11.17
CA GLU A 13 14.35 7.67 -11.86
C GLU A 13 15.85 7.53 -11.57
N ILE A 14 16.67 7.74 -12.59
CA ILE A 14 18.14 7.72 -12.47
C ILE A 14 18.66 9.14 -12.55
N GLY A 15 19.48 9.54 -11.57
CA GLY A 15 20.23 10.78 -11.66
C GLY A 15 21.41 10.80 -10.70
N ALA A 16 22.39 11.68 -10.94
CA ALA A 16 23.53 11.81 -10.05
C ALA A 16 23.12 12.40 -8.68
N GLY A 17 23.85 12.02 -7.62
CA GLY A 17 23.72 12.62 -6.29
C GLY A 17 22.91 11.79 -5.29
N ARG A 18 22.02 12.46 -4.53
CA ARG A 18 21.27 11.84 -3.43
C ARG A 18 20.30 10.77 -3.92
N VAL A 19 20.03 9.80 -3.05
CA VAL A 19 18.98 8.78 -3.21
C VAL A 19 17.75 9.22 -2.43
N SER A 20 16.57 9.11 -3.05
CA SER A 20 15.27 9.28 -2.41
C SER A 20 14.40 8.04 -2.61
N HIS A 21 13.34 7.93 -1.80
CA HIS A 21 12.41 6.81 -1.85
C HIS A 21 11.03 7.28 -2.32
N GLY A 22 10.45 6.53 -3.26
CA GLY A 22 9.06 6.67 -3.73
C GLY A 22 8.35 5.31 -3.72
N ILE A 23 7.14 5.26 -4.27
CA ILE A 23 6.39 4.00 -4.48
C ILE A 23 6.16 3.82 -5.97
N CYS A 24 6.46 2.65 -6.50
CA CYS A 24 6.22 2.36 -7.92
C CYS A 24 4.73 2.06 -8.18
N PRO A 25 4.19 2.33 -9.38
CA PRO A 25 2.77 2.13 -9.68
C PRO A 25 2.26 0.71 -9.37
N GLN A 26 3.09 -0.30 -9.62
CA GLN A 26 2.73 -1.70 -9.35
C GLN A 26 2.65 -2.01 -7.85
N CYS A 27 3.49 -1.38 -7.05
CA CYS A 27 3.44 -1.51 -5.60
C CYS A 27 2.20 -0.79 -5.05
N GLU A 28 1.92 0.40 -5.56
CA GLU A 28 0.71 1.17 -5.24
C GLU A 28 -0.56 0.36 -5.57
N GLU A 29 -0.71 -0.14 -6.80
CA GLU A 29 -1.83 -0.98 -7.24
C GLU A 29 -2.03 -2.22 -6.36
N ARG A 30 -0.93 -2.88 -5.95
CA ARG A 30 -1.00 -4.05 -5.07
C ARG A 30 -1.62 -3.72 -3.72
N VAL A 31 -1.31 -2.55 -3.17
CA VAL A 31 -1.87 -2.12 -1.88
C VAL A 31 -3.28 -1.59 -2.04
N VAL A 32 -3.57 -0.76 -3.05
CA VAL A 32 -4.93 -0.31 -3.35
C VAL A 32 -5.86 -1.51 -3.53
N GLY A 33 -5.49 -2.48 -4.38
CA GLY A 33 -6.28 -3.68 -4.59
C GLY A 33 -6.40 -4.57 -3.33
N ALA A 34 -5.40 -4.57 -2.44
CA ALA A 34 -5.52 -5.28 -1.16
C ALA A 34 -6.50 -4.59 -0.21
N VAL A 35 -6.48 -3.26 -0.16
CA VAL A 35 -7.41 -2.45 0.66
C VAL A 35 -8.83 -2.58 0.12
N GLU A 36 -9.04 -2.47 -1.19
CA GLU A 36 -10.35 -2.64 -1.82
C GLU A 36 -10.95 -4.02 -1.53
N ARG A 37 -10.15 -5.10 -1.66
CA ARG A 37 -10.59 -6.45 -1.28
C ARG A 37 -10.97 -6.53 0.20
N ALA A 38 -10.15 -5.98 1.10
CA ALA A 38 -10.45 -5.96 2.52
C ALA A 38 -11.74 -5.18 2.83
N CYS A 39 -12.00 -4.07 2.14
CA CYS A 39 -13.24 -3.31 2.26
C CYS A 39 -14.45 -4.10 1.76
N LEU A 40 -14.35 -4.77 0.63
CA LEU A 40 -15.42 -5.62 0.07
C LEU A 40 -15.73 -6.82 0.98
N GLU A 41 -14.69 -7.46 1.53
CA GLU A 41 -14.83 -8.56 2.50
C GLU A 41 -15.50 -8.08 3.79
N ALA A 42 -15.11 -6.89 4.29
CA ALA A 42 -15.72 -6.28 5.48
C ALA A 42 -17.21 -5.95 5.26
N GLN A 43 -17.59 -5.47 4.07
CA GLN A 43 -18.98 -5.18 3.70
C GLN A 43 -19.82 -6.45 3.50
N SER A 44 -19.21 -7.53 3.00
CA SER A 44 -19.90 -8.79 2.70
C SER A 44 -20.23 -9.63 3.93
N GLY A 45 -19.78 -9.24 5.13
CA GLY A 45 -20.05 -9.97 6.37
C GLY A 45 -19.41 -11.37 6.45
N ILE A 46 -18.59 -11.75 5.46
CA ILE A 46 -17.84 -13.01 5.45
C ILE A 46 -16.59 -12.82 6.34
N HIS A 47 -16.84 -12.72 7.65
CA HIS A 47 -15.78 -12.73 8.65
C HIS A 47 -15.26 -14.17 8.84
N ASN A 48 -14.30 -14.60 8.03
CA ASN A 48 -13.44 -15.72 8.42
C ASN A 48 -12.43 -15.19 9.44
N GLY A 49 -12.79 -15.32 10.71
CA GLY A 49 -12.18 -14.57 11.79
C GLY A 49 -10.72 -14.89 12.03
N ARG A 50 -9.82 -14.00 11.57
CA ARG A 50 -8.49 -13.83 12.18
C ARG A 50 -7.73 -12.57 11.74
N VAL A 51 -8.19 -11.37 12.11
CA VAL A 51 -7.26 -10.25 12.37
C VAL A 51 -7.80 -9.45 13.57
N ARG A 52 -7.09 -9.55 14.70
CA ARG A 52 -7.37 -8.74 15.89
C ARG A 52 -6.94 -7.29 15.63
N ARG A 53 -7.85 -6.36 15.92
CA ARG A 53 -7.64 -4.93 16.24
C ARG A 53 -6.51 -4.23 15.47
N LEU A 54 -6.88 -3.60 14.35
CA LEU A 54 -6.26 -2.33 13.98
C LEU A 54 -7.17 -1.21 14.50
N HIS A 55 -6.53 -0.22 15.08
CA HIS A 55 -7.13 0.85 15.86
C HIS A 55 -8.28 1.52 15.09
N ALA A 56 -9.44 1.58 15.76
CA ALA A 56 -10.55 2.40 15.37
C ALA A 56 -10.12 3.86 15.46
N GLU A 57 -9.74 4.46 14.35
CA GLU A 57 -9.72 5.91 14.20
C GLU A 57 -9.70 6.28 12.72
N ARG A 58 -10.77 6.99 12.33
CA ARG A 58 -11.02 7.68 11.04
C ARG A 58 -11.51 6.83 9.87
N ALA A 59 -12.75 6.36 10.01
CA ALA A 59 -13.69 6.34 8.88
C ALA A 59 -14.70 7.48 9.09
N ALA A 60 -14.41 8.63 8.50
CA ALA A 60 -15.45 9.52 8.00
C ALA A 60 -15.36 9.41 6.48
N CYS A 61 -16.16 8.50 5.93
CA CYS A 61 -16.73 8.68 4.60
C CYS A 61 -17.87 9.69 4.71
#